data_AF-A0A1H5T148-F1
#
_entry.id   AF-A0A1H5T148-F1
#
_cell.length_a   1.000
_cell.length_b   1.000
_cell.length_c   1.000
_cell.angle_alpha   90.00
_cell.angle_beta   90.00
_cell.angle_gamma   90.00
#
_symmetry.space_group_name_H-M   'P 1'
#
loop_
_entity.id
_entity.type
_entity.pdbx_description
1 polymer ?
#
loop_
_entity_poly.entity_id
_entity_poly.type
_entity_poly.pdbx_seq_one_letter_code
_entity_poly.pdbx_strand_id
1 'polypeptide(L)'
;MNGTKLSALGIIGLAALGVPRVIAHDLRLVGPVVNALLVFVPIAVWLLYVLWRRVPNPFRTLLGIGFAYGLMLAVAHQLLWEHAYAGNPPSLGGNLAGILPGTAEVVLMRGFAFVSSVATGTAVGAALGAVGWGLARLIPGHSPEKR
;
A
#
# COMPACT_ATOMS: atom_id res chain seq x y z
N MET A 1 2.59 30.00 -6.08
CA MET A 1 1.80 29.09 -5.21
C MET A 1 2.77 28.11 -4.56
N ASN A 2 2.95 28.20 -3.24
CA ASN A 2 3.96 27.41 -2.53
C ASN A 2 3.50 25.95 -2.46
N GLY A 3 4.19 25.06 -3.16
CA GLY A 3 3.97 23.62 -3.03
C GLY A 3 4.29 23.17 -1.61
N THR A 4 3.26 23.02 -0.77
CA THR A 4 3.42 22.58 0.62
C THR A 4 3.94 21.15 0.62
N LYS A 5 5.08 20.91 1.28
CA LYS A 5 5.54 19.55 1.58
C LYS A 5 4.47 18.86 2.42
N LEU A 6 4.05 17.66 2.03
CA LEU A 6 3.07 16.89 2.80
C LEU A 6 3.70 16.48 4.13
N SER A 7 3.00 16.72 5.24
CA SER A 7 3.45 16.29 6.56
C SER A 7 3.38 14.77 6.69
N ALA A 8 4.10 14.19 7.65
CA ALA A 8 4.01 12.77 7.96
C ALA A 8 2.55 12.34 8.25
N LEU A 9 1.78 13.19 8.95
CA LEU A 9 0.36 12.93 9.21
C LEU A 9 -0.47 12.91 7.91
N GLY A 10 -0.17 13.77 6.94
CA GLY A 10 -0.83 13.74 5.63
C GLY A 10 -0.52 12.48 4.83
N ILE A 11 0.74 11.99 4.91
CA ILE A 11 1.14 10.71 4.30
C ILE A 11 0.36 9.55 4.94
N ILE A 12 0.31 9.50 6.27
CA ILE A 12 -0.41 8.49 7.04
C ILE A 12 -1.92 8.55 6.71
N GLY A 13 -2.51 9.74 6.69
CA GLY A 13 -3.93 9.92 6.40
C GLY A 13 -4.31 9.48 4.99
N LEU A 14 -3.50 9.79 3.98
CA LEU A 14 -3.72 9.29 2.62
C LEU A 14 -3.55 7.76 2.56
N ALA A 15 -2.48 7.22 3.15
CA ALA A 15 -2.25 5.77 3.20
C ALA A 15 -3.43 5.02 3.86
N ALA A 16 -4.01 5.59 4.91
CA ALA A 16 -5.14 5.02 5.63
C ALA A 16 -6.39 4.82 4.76
N LEU A 17 -6.54 5.55 3.63
CA LEU A 17 -7.63 5.33 2.68
C LEU A 17 -7.65 3.91 2.09
N GLY A 18 -6.50 3.24 2.04
CA GLY A 18 -6.40 1.85 1.58
C GLY A 18 -6.74 0.80 2.64
N VAL A 19 -6.79 1.16 3.93
CA VAL A 19 -7.03 0.22 5.04
C VAL A 19 -8.42 -0.43 5.00
N PRO A 20 -9.52 0.30 4.71
CA PRO A 20 -10.86 -0.30 4.61
C PRO A 20 -10.92 -1.49 3.67
N ARG A 21 -10.16 -1.45 2.56
CA ARG A 21 -10.06 -2.57 1.62
C ARG A 21 -9.54 -3.83 2.29
N VAL A 22 -8.46 -3.71 3.06
CA VAL A 22 -7.78 -4.87 3.68
C VAL A 22 -8.71 -5.52 4.70
N ILE A 23 -9.36 -4.71 5.53
CA ILE A 23 -10.33 -5.19 6.53
C ILE A 23 -11.50 -5.90 5.83
N ALA A 24 -12.10 -5.26 4.82
CA ALA A 24 -13.25 -5.81 4.12
C ALA A 24 -12.89 -7.09 3.34
N HIS A 25 -11.71 -7.14 2.73
CA HIS A 25 -11.21 -8.29 1.98
C HIS A 25 -10.91 -9.49 2.90
N ASP A 26 -10.14 -9.27 3.96
CA ASP A 26 -9.70 -10.36 4.85
C ASP A 26 -10.85 -10.95 5.65
N LEU A 27 -11.82 -10.11 6.04
CA LEU A 27 -13.06 -10.55 6.68
C LEU A 27 -14.12 -11.05 5.67
N ARG A 28 -13.80 -11.05 4.36
CA ARG A 28 -14.69 -11.51 3.28
C ARG A 28 -16.07 -10.81 3.26
N LEU A 29 -16.09 -9.52 3.59
CA LEU A 29 -17.32 -8.72 3.75
C LEU A 29 -17.87 -8.17 2.43
N VAL A 30 -17.09 -8.21 1.36
CA VAL A 30 -17.40 -7.53 0.09
C VAL A 30 -17.19 -8.44 -1.11
N GLY A 31 -18.05 -8.29 -2.11
CA GLY A 31 -17.90 -8.97 -3.41
C GLY A 31 -16.81 -8.35 -4.30
N PRO A 32 -16.51 -8.97 -5.45
CA PRO A 32 -15.39 -8.57 -6.32
C PRO A 32 -15.42 -7.11 -6.78
N VAL A 33 -16.61 -6.60 -7.13
CA VAL A 33 -16.79 -5.22 -7.63
C VAL A 33 -16.44 -4.19 -6.54
N VAL A 34 -16.98 -4.36 -5.33
CA VAL A 34 -16.73 -3.44 -4.22
C VAL A 34 -15.26 -3.53 -3.79
N ASN A 35 -14.68 -4.73 -3.75
CA ASN A 35 -13.25 -4.90 -3.49
C ASN A 35 -12.40 -4.16 -4.54
N ALA A 36 -12.75 -4.21 -5.83
CA ALA A 36 -12.04 -3.47 -6.87
C ALA A 36 -12.12 -1.95 -6.65
N LEU A 37 -13.29 -1.42 -6.29
CA LEU A 37 -13.43 0.00 -5.94
C LEU A 37 -12.53 0.38 -4.75
N LEU A 38 -12.53 -0.44 -3.70
CA LEU A 38 -11.69 -0.22 -2.52
C LEU A 38 -10.18 -0.32 -2.83
N VAL A 39 -9.78 -1.01 -3.91
CA VAL A 39 -8.40 -1.03 -4.40
C VAL A 39 -8.06 0.23 -5.19
N PHE A 40 -8.87 0.56 -6.21
CA PHE A 40 -8.50 1.59 -7.19
C PHE A 40 -8.83 3.02 -6.74
N VAL A 41 -9.87 3.22 -5.92
CA VAL A 41 -10.25 4.56 -5.46
C VAL A 41 -9.15 5.21 -4.61
N PRO A 42 -8.57 4.56 -3.58
CA PRO A 42 -7.46 5.15 -2.82
C PRO A 42 -6.26 5.49 -3.70
N ILE A 43 -5.89 4.59 -4.62
CA ILE A 43 -4.81 4.80 -5.59
C ILE A 43 -5.04 6.05 -6.44
N ALA A 44 -6.25 6.21 -6.98
CA ALA A 44 -6.62 7.38 -7.76
C ALA A 44 -6.57 8.64 -6.90
N VAL A 45 -7.09 8.60 -5.67
CA VAL A 45 -7.08 9.73 -4.74
C VAL A 45 -5.64 10.17 -4.41
N TRP A 46 -4.71 9.26 -4.17
CA TRP A 46 -3.31 9.62 -3.89
C TRP A 46 -2.66 10.36 -5.05
N LEU A 47 -2.82 9.83 -6.27
CA LEU A 47 -2.26 10.42 -7.48
C LEU A 47 -2.89 11.79 -7.77
N LEU A 48 -4.22 11.86 -7.74
CA LEU A 48 -4.97 13.09 -7.97
C LEU A 48 -4.62 14.17 -6.94
N TYR A 49 -4.50 13.80 -5.66
CA TYR A 49 -4.13 14.74 -4.60
C TYR A 49 -2.77 15.37 -4.87
N VAL A 50 -1.76 14.55 -5.19
CA VAL A 50 -0.39 15.01 -5.44
C VAL A 50 -0.31 15.95 -6.65
N LEU A 51 -1.02 15.64 -7.73
CA LEU A 51 -1.08 16.47 -8.93
C LEU A 51 -1.88 17.77 -8.68
N TRP A 52 -3.05 17.67 -8.04
CA TRP A 52 -3.93 18.81 -7.75
C TRP A 52 -3.26 19.81 -6.80
N ARG A 53 -2.59 19.31 -5.76
CA ARG A 53 -1.88 20.13 -4.77
C ARG A 53 -0.50 20.57 -5.24
N ARG A 54 -0.11 20.18 -6.45
CA ARG A 54 1.20 20.46 -7.05
C ARG A 54 2.35 20.19 -6.08
N VAL A 55 2.35 19.00 -5.48
CA VAL A 55 3.36 18.65 -4.48
C VAL A 55 4.75 18.67 -5.14
N PRO A 56 5.77 19.33 -4.55
CA PRO A 56 7.06 19.56 -5.24
C PRO A 56 7.82 18.30 -5.66
N ASN A 57 7.58 17.17 -4.99
CA ASN A 57 8.24 15.91 -5.29
C ASN A 57 7.22 14.75 -5.30
N PRO A 58 6.44 14.61 -6.39
CA PRO A 58 5.33 13.65 -6.47
C PRO A 58 5.81 12.22 -6.28
N PHE A 59 6.98 11.87 -6.83
CA PHE A 59 7.58 10.55 -6.68
C PHE A 59 7.83 10.20 -5.21
N ARG A 60 8.58 11.05 -4.48
CA ARG A 60 8.90 10.78 -3.06
C ARG A 60 7.65 10.74 -2.19
N THR A 61 6.67 11.60 -2.46
CA THR A 61 5.41 11.62 -1.71
C THR A 61 4.61 10.34 -1.93
N LEU A 62 4.43 9.90 -3.18
CA LEU A 62 3.68 8.66 -3.48
C LEU A 62 4.43 7.41 -3.01
N LEU A 63 5.76 7.40 -3.08
CA LEU A 63 6.57 6.35 -2.48
C LEU A 63 6.36 6.28 -0.95
N GLY A 64 6.37 7.43 -0.28
CA GLY A 64 6.12 7.51 1.17
C GLY A 64 4.72 7.04 1.56
N ILE A 65 3.69 7.42 0.78
CA ILE A 65 2.31 6.94 0.98
C ILE A 65 2.25 5.43 0.78
N GLY A 66 2.84 4.90 -0.29
CA GLY A 66 2.87 3.46 -0.57
C GLY A 66 3.59 2.67 0.53
N PHE A 67 4.72 3.17 1.04
CA PHE A 67 5.42 2.55 2.17
C PHE A 67 4.56 2.54 3.44
N ALA A 68 3.97 3.68 3.81
CA ALA A 68 3.08 3.78 4.97
C ALA A 68 1.86 2.84 4.83
N TYR A 69 1.27 2.79 3.63
CA TYR A 69 0.19 1.86 3.31
C TYR A 69 0.64 0.40 3.43
N GLY A 70 1.83 0.05 2.94
CA GLY A 70 2.42 -1.28 3.07
C GLY A 70 2.62 -1.71 4.52
N LEU A 71 3.02 -0.80 5.41
CA LEU A 71 3.07 -1.06 6.84
C LEU A 71 1.69 -1.30 7.45
N MET A 72 0.70 -0.47 7.08
CA MET A 72 -0.68 -0.66 7.55
C MET A 72 -1.28 -1.98 7.07
N LEU A 73 -1.04 -2.36 5.81
CA LEU A 73 -1.37 -3.68 5.25
C LEU A 73 -0.74 -4.80 6.07
N ALA A 74 0.56 -4.70 6.34
CA ALA A 74 1.30 -5.71 7.08
C ALA A 74 0.69 -5.91 8.47
N VAL A 75 0.43 -4.82 9.19
CA VAL A 75 -0.22 -4.85 10.50
C VAL A 75 -1.63 -5.44 10.41
N ALA A 76 -2.46 -4.99 9.46
CA ALA A 76 -3.82 -5.48 9.30
C ALA A 76 -3.86 -6.99 9.03
N HIS A 77 -3.01 -7.51 8.13
CA HIS A 77 -2.92 -8.94 7.87
C HIS A 77 -2.45 -9.73 9.11
N GLN A 78 -1.56 -9.18 9.94
CA GLN A 78 -1.16 -9.84 11.18
C GLN A 78 -2.29 -9.89 12.21
N LEU A 79 -3.07 -8.81 12.34
CA LEU A 79 -4.20 -8.73 13.26
C LEU A 79 -5.38 -9.59 12.82
N LEU A 80 -5.63 -9.66 11.51
CA LEU A 80 -6.77 -10.37 10.91
C LEU A 80 -6.44 -11.82 10.51
N TRP A 81 -5.21 -12.28 10.73
CA TRP A 81 -4.70 -13.58 10.27
C TRP A 81 -5.65 -14.75 10.53
N GLU A 82 -6.10 -14.93 11.76
CA GLU A 82 -6.98 -16.06 12.13
C GLU A 82 -8.32 -16.02 11.39
N HIS A 83 -8.86 -14.83 11.18
CA HIS A 83 -10.12 -14.64 10.47
C HIS A 83 -9.96 -14.87 8.96
N ALA A 84 -8.85 -14.40 8.38
CA ALA A 84 -8.58 -14.51 6.95
C ALA A 84 -8.46 -15.99 6.52
N TYR A 85 -7.87 -16.81 7.38
CA TYR A 85 -7.54 -18.21 7.09
C TYR A 85 -8.44 -19.24 7.77
N ALA A 86 -9.29 -18.86 8.73
CA ALA A 86 -10.27 -19.73 9.37
C ALA A 86 -9.69 -21.08 9.86
N GLY A 87 -8.51 -21.04 10.48
CA GLY A 87 -7.81 -22.24 10.97
C GLY A 87 -7.02 -23.02 9.91
N ASN A 88 -6.98 -22.55 8.66
CA ASN A 88 -6.18 -23.14 7.58
C ASN A 88 -5.15 -22.13 7.03
N PRO A 89 -4.12 -21.77 7.82
CA PRO A 89 -3.12 -20.79 7.41
C PRO A 89 -2.27 -21.30 6.23
N PRO A 90 -1.63 -20.41 5.47
CA PRO A 90 -0.69 -20.79 4.42
C PRO A 90 0.43 -21.67 4.99
N SER A 91 0.85 -22.66 4.20
CA SER A 91 1.90 -23.60 4.54
C SER A 91 2.93 -23.74 3.41
N LEU A 92 4.11 -24.24 3.76
CA LEU A 92 5.15 -24.64 2.83
C LEU A 92 4.64 -25.82 2.01
N GLY A 93 4.77 -25.71 0.69
CA GLY A 93 4.36 -26.75 -0.25
C GLY A 93 5.52 -27.53 -0.85
N GLY A 94 5.18 -28.58 -1.60
CA GLY A 94 6.14 -29.37 -2.38
C GLY A 94 7.24 -29.98 -1.52
N ASN A 95 8.50 -29.85 -1.97
CA ASN A 95 9.66 -30.39 -1.25
C ASN A 95 9.91 -29.73 0.12
N LEU A 96 9.21 -28.65 0.46
CA LEU A 96 9.34 -27.96 1.74
C LEU A 96 8.24 -28.34 2.75
N ALA A 97 7.24 -29.12 2.34
CA ALA A 97 6.11 -29.50 3.18
C ALA A 97 6.59 -30.33 4.38
N GLY A 98 6.23 -29.89 5.59
CA GLY A 98 6.55 -30.59 6.84
C GLY A 98 8.04 -30.54 7.24
N ILE A 99 8.87 -29.77 6.55
CA ILE A 99 10.29 -29.59 6.92
C ILE A 99 10.41 -28.83 8.25
N LEU A 100 9.52 -27.88 8.50
CA LEU A 100 9.53 -27.06 9.71
C LEU A 100 8.52 -27.57 10.74
N PRO A 101 8.83 -27.45 12.04
CA PRO A 101 7.81 -27.55 13.08
C PRO A 101 6.71 -26.50 12.86
N GLY A 102 5.46 -26.85 13.17
CA GLY A 102 4.30 -26.00 12.84
C GLY A 102 4.40 -24.56 13.38
N THR A 103 4.97 -24.35 14.57
CA THR A 103 5.18 -22.99 15.11
C THR A 103 6.21 -22.19 14.33
N ALA A 104 7.31 -22.82 13.90
CA ALA A 104 8.34 -22.17 13.10
C ALA A 104 7.81 -21.80 11.70
N GLU A 105 6.99 -22.66 11.11
CA GLU A 105 6.36 -22.41 9.81
C GLU A 105 5.36 -21.24 9.88
N VAL A 106 4.54 -21.16 10.93
CA VAL A 106 3.63 -20.03 11.14
C VAL A 106 4.40 -18.71 11.28
N VAL A 107 5.50 -18.70 12.04
CA VAL A 107 6.36 -17.52 12.19
C VAL A 107 6.96 -17.10 10.84
N LEU A 108 7.46 -18.07 10.05
CA LEU A 108 8.00 -17.82 8.72
C LEU A 108 6.94 -17.23 7.78
N MET A 109 5.75 -17.83 7.73
CA MET A 109 4.65 -17.39 6.85
C MET A 109 4.15 -16.00 7.23
N ARG A 110 4.02 -15.72 8.53
CA ARG A 110 3.67 -14.38 9.02
C ARG A 110 4.74 -13.35 8.67
N GLY A 111 6.01 -13.69 8.85
CA GLY A 111 7.14 -12.84 8.46
C GLY A 111 7.15 -12.54 6.96
N PHE A 112 6.94 -13.56 6.12
CA PHE A 112 6.83 -13.38 4.68
C PHE A 112 5.64 -12.50 4.29
N ALA A 113 4.46 -12.73 4.88
CA ALA A 113 3.28 -11.91 4.66
C ALA A 113 3.51 -10.44 5.09
N PHE A 114 4.23 -10.21 6.18
CA PHE A 114 4.58 -8.87 6.63
C PHE A 114 5.51 -8.16 5.63
N VAL A 115 6.62 -8.80 5.26
CA VAL A 115 7.61 -8.22 4.34
C VAL A 115 6.99 -8.00 2.95
N SER A 116 6.23 -8.98 2.45
CA SER A 116 5.54 -8.85 1.16
C SER A 116 4.52 -7.72 1.17
N SER A 117 3.77 -7.51 2.26
CA SER A 117 2.85 -6.38 2.38
C SER A 117 3.56 -5.02 2.26
N VAL A 118 4.68 -4.85 2.95
CA VAL A 118 5.51 -3.64 2.86
C VAL A 118 6.06 -3.47 1.45
N ALA A 119 6.58 -4.55 0.86
CA ALA A 119 7.11 -4.55 -0.50
C ALA A 119 6.05 -4.19 -1.54
N THR A 120 4.85 -4.79 -1.46
CA THR A 120 3.71 -4.50 -2.33
C THR A 120 3.27 -3.04 -2.21
N GLY A 121 3.06 -2.53 -0.99
CA GLY A 121 2.71 -1.13 -0.79
C GLY A 121 3.76 -0.18 -1.36
N THR A 122 5.04 -0.47 -1.10
CA THR A 122 6.18 0.32 -1.62
C THR A 122 6.24 0.28 -3.15
N ALA A 123 6.03 -0.89 -3.76
CA ALA A 123 6.01 -1.05 -5.21
C ALA A 123 4.87 -0.27 -5.87
N VAL A 124 3.66 -0.31 -5.28
CA VAL A 124 2.52 0.51 -5.73
C VAL A 124 2.85 1.99 -5.63
N GLY A 125 3.42 2.42 -4.50
CA GLY A 125 3.86 3.81 -4.30
C GLY A 125 4.92 4.25 -5.31
N ALA A 126 5.89 3.39 -5.61
CA ALA A 126 6.94 3.66 -6.60
C ALA A 126 6.35 3.77 -8.02
N ALA A 127 5.47 2.86 -8.40
CA ALA A 127 4.79 2.87 -9.70
C ALA A 127 3.95 4.14 -9.87
N LEU A 128 3.11 4.48 -8.89
CA LEU A 128 2.34 5.71 -8.90
C LEU A 128 3.23 6.95 -8.86
N GLY A 129 4.32 6.89 -8.10
CA GLY A 129 5.32 7.95 -8.05
C GLY A 129 5.93 8.23 -9.42
N ALA A 130 6.27 7.19 -10.18
CA ALA A 130 6.78 7.32 -11.54
C ALA A 130 5.74 7.93 -12.48
N VAL A 131 4.49 7.46 -12.41
CA VAL A 131 3.36 8.01 -13.18
C VAL A 131 3.13 9.48 -12.83
N GLY A 132 3.00 9.82 -11.54
CA GLY A 132 2.76 11.17 -11.06
C GLY A 132 3.89 12.13 -11.41
N TRP A 133 5.14 11.68 -11.35
CA TRP A 133 6.29 12.46 -11.81
C TRP A 133 6.29 12.68 -13.33
N GLY A 134 5.90 11.68 -14.12
CA GLY A 134 5.73 11.83 -15.57
C GLY A 134 4.64 12.84 -15.90
N LEU A 135 3.46 12.70 -15.29
CA LEU A 135 2.32 13.60 -15.48
C LEU A 135 2.62 15.02 -15.02
N ALA A 136 3.33 15.20 -13.91
CA ALA A 136 3.71 16.52 -13.40
C ALA A 136 4.51 17.33 -14.42
N ARG A 137 5.33 16.69 -15.27
CA ARG A 137 6.06 17.40 -16.34
C ARG A 137 5.17 17.92 -17.46
N LEU A 138 4.01 17.32 -17.66
CA LEU A 138 3.07 17.71 -18.70
C LEU A 138 2.14 18.84 -18.24
N ILE A 139 2.13 19.17 -16.94
CA ILE A 139 1.25 20.18 -16.35
C ILE A 139 1.98 21.53 -16.26
N PRO A 140 1.51 22.59 -16.96
CA PRO A 140 2.08 23.93 -16.86
C PRO A 140 2.06 24.46 -15.42
N GLY A 141 3.18 25.04 -14.97
CA GLY A 141 3.32 25.59 -13.61
C GLY A 141 3.72 24.57 -12.54
N HIS A 142 4.11 23.36 -12.94
CA HIS A 142 4.68 22.34 -12.05
C HIS A 142 6.22 22.24 -12.16
N SER A 143 6.83 22.86 -13.17
CA SER A 143 8.28 22.94 -13.33
C SER A 143 8.93 23.74 -12.20
N PRO A 144 10.02 23.26 -11.58
CA PRO A 144 10.85 24.10 -10.76
C PRO A 144 11.40 25.23 -11.64
N GLU A 145 11.17 26.47 -11.22
CA GLU A 145 11.88 27.62 -11.78
C GLU A 145 13.38 27.30 -11.70
N LYS A 146 14.06 27.29 -12.85
CA LYS A 146 15.52 27.13 -12.91
C LYS A 146 16.12 28.30 -12.13
N ARG A 147 16.50 28.06 -10.88
CA ARG A 147 17.46 28.92 -10.16
C ARG A 147 18.86 28.57 -10.61
#